data_AF-A0A552ISY3-F1
#
_entry.id   AF-A0A552ISY3-F1
#
_cell.length_a   1.000
_cell.length_b   1.000
_cell.length_c   1.000
_cell.angle_alpha   90.00
_cell.angle_beta   90.00
_cell.angle_gamma   90.00
#
_symmetry.space_group_name_H-M   'P 1'
#
loop_
_entity.id
_entity.type
_entity.pdbx_description
1 polymer ?
#
loop_
_entity_poly.entity_id
_entity_poly.type
_entity_poly.pdbx_seq_one_letter_code
_entity_poly.pdbx_strand_id
1 'polypeptide(L)' 'MNESEEISLKLTLGEVNQVLEALGTMPYRQVYQLIGKIQRQGEAQLQQPESPDSFSQEVEIVSD' A
#
# COMPACT_ATOMS: atom_id res chain seq x y z
N MET A 1 -25.54 -1.45 -1.27
CA MET A 1 -24.17 -1.71 -0.78
C MET A 1 -23.94 -0.80 0.41
N ASN A 2 -23.43 -1.34 1.52
CA ASN A 2 -23.23 -0.56 2.74
C ASN A 2 -22.05 0.40 2.56
N GLU A 3 -22.22 1.69 2.89
CA GLU A 3 -21.17 2.72 2.80
C GLU A 3 -19.94 2.46 3.71
N SER A 4 -19.99 1.44 4.56
CA SER A 4 -19.00 1.19 5.63
C SER A 4 -18.11 -0.04 5.41
N GLU A 5 -18.29 -0.77 4.31
CA GLU A 5 -17.49 -1.97 4.04
C GLU A 5 -16.20 -1.61 3.29
N GLU A 6 -15.05 -2.06 3.83
CA GLU A 6 -13.75 -1.92 3.18
C GLU A 6 -13.41 -3.18 2.37
N ILE A 7 -12.82 -2.99 1.19
CA ILE A 7 -12.35 -4.06 0.32
C ILE A 7 -10.87 -3.87 -0.02
N SER A 8 -10.18 -4.97 -0.32
CA SER A 8 -8.80 -4.93 -0.81
C SER A 8 -8.79 -5.04 -2.34
N LEU A 9 -8.12 -4.09 -3.00
CA LEU A 9 -7.91 -4.07 -4.45
C LEU A 9 -6.42 -4.25 -4.73
N LYS A 10 -6.10 -5.17 -5.65
CA LYS A 10 -4.74 -5.33 -6.17
C LYS A 10 -4.66 -4.61 -7.51
N LEU A 11 -4.02 -3.46 -7.51
CA LEU A 11 -3.79 -2.62 -8.68
C LEU A 11 -2.28 -2.41 -8.84
N THR A 12 -1.84 -2.29 -10.08
CA THR A 12 -0.49 -1.84 -10.40
C THR A 12 -0.34 -0.34 -10.10
N LEU A 13 0.90 0.14 -9.96
CA LEU A 13 1.16 1.57 -9.78
C LEU A 13 0.58 2.42 -10.92
N GLY A 14 0.63 1.91 -12.15
CA GLY A 14 0.04 2.58 -13.32
C GLY A 14 -1.48 2.73 -13.20
N GLU A 15 -2.19 1.67 -12.81
CA GLU A 15 -3.64 1.71 -12.60
C GLU A 15 -4.02 2.64 -11.44
N VAL A 16 -3.24 2.65 -10.35
CA VAL A 16 -3.44 3.58 -9.24
C VAL A 16 -3.28 5.03 -9.71
N ASN A 17 -2.24 5.33 -10.49
CA ASN A 17 -2.04 6.67 -11.05
C ASN A 17 -3.20 7.09 -11.96
N GLN A 18 -3.69 6.18 -12.80
CA GLN A 18 -4.84 6.46 -13.66
C GLN A 18 -6.11 6.78 -12.86
N VAL A 19 -6.35 6.07 -11.75
CA VAL A 19 -7.44 6.39 -10.82
C VAL A 19 -7.25 7.77 -10.18
N LEU A 20 -6.04 8.08 -9.71
CA LEU A 20 -5.73 9.39 -9.11
C LEU A 20 -5.89 10.54 -10.12
N GLU A 21 -5.46 10.35 -11.37
CA GLU A 21 -5.66 11.32 -12.46
C GLU A 21 -7.15 11.57 -12.72
N ALA A 22 -7.96 10.51 -12.80
CA ALA A 22 -9.40 10.63 -12.99
C ALA A 22 -10.05 11.42 -11.83
N LEU A 23 -9.66 11.13 -10.58
CA LEU A 23 -10.13 11.88 -9.40
C LEU A 23 -9.69 13.34 -9.42
N GLY A 24 -8.51 13.65 -9.97
CA GLY A 24 -8.00 15.01 -10.12
C GLY A 24 -8.84 15.91 -11.03
N THR A 25 -9.70 15.33 -11.87
CA THR A 25 -10.64 16.09 -12.71
C THR A 25 -11.92 16.54 -11.97
N MET A 26 -12.13 16.05 -10.74
CA MET A 26 -13.31 16.34 -9.93
C MET A 26 -13.05 17.49 -8.92
N PRO A 27 -14.10 18.12 -8.37
CA PRO A 27 -13.93 19.15 -7.34
C PRO A 27 -13.18 18.61 -6.11
N TYR A 28 -12.08 19.26 -5.73
CA TYR A 28 -11.19 18.81 -4.65
C TYR A 28 -11.91 18.44 -3.35
N ARG A 29 -12.94 19.21 -2.95
CA ARG A 29 -13.72 18.99 -1.72
C ARG A 29 -14.41 17.62 -1.67
N GLN A 30 -14.65 16.99 -2.82
CA GLN A 30 -15.28 15.67 -2.91
C GLN A 30 -14.26 14.52 -2.87
N VAL A 31 -13.04 14.75 -3.35
CA VAL A 31 -12.06 13.67 -3.60
C VAL A 31 -10.87 13.65 -2.65
N TYR A 32 -10.59 14.74 -1.92
CA TYR A 32 -9.37 14.82 -1.10
C TYR A 32 -9.24 13.70 -0.05
N GLN A 33 -10.35 13.30 0.58
CA GLN A 33 -10.34 12.20 1.55
C GLN A 33 -10.08 10.85 0.88
N LEU A 34 -10.65 10.63 -0.30
CA LEU A 34 -10.48 9.40 -1.07
C LEU A 34 -9.04 9.27 -1.59
N ILE A 35 -8.49 10.33 -2.16
CA ILE A 35 -7.10 10.39 -2.63
C ILE A 35 -6.15 10.08 -1.46
N GLY A 36 -6.35 10.71 -0.30
CA GLY A 36 -5.53 10.44 0.88
C GLY A 36 -5.66 9.00 1.38
N LYS A 37 -6.84 8.38 1.29
CA LYS A 37 -7.02 6.96 1.63
C LYS A 37 -6.25 6.04 0.67
N ILE A 38 -6.33 6.28 -0.64
CA ILE A 38 -5.63 5.49 -1.66
C ILE A 38 -4.11 5.58 -1.47
N GLN A 39 -3.58 6.79 -1.24
CA GLN A 39 -2.14 6.99 -1.03
C GLN A 39 -1.62 6.21 0.19
N ARG A 40 -2.30 6.30 1.34
CA ARG A 40 -1.91 5.55 2.55
C ARG A 40 -1.93 4.04 2.35
N GLN A 41 -2.94 3.52 1.64
CA GLN A 41 -3.00 2.09 1.33
C GLN A 41 -1.88 1.67 0.39
N GLY A 42 -1.53 2.50 -0.60
CA GLY A 42 -0.39 2.25 -1.50
C GLY A 42 0.94 2.25 -0.76
N GLU A 43 1.19 3.25 0.09
CA GLU A 43 2.41 3.33 0.91
C GLU A 43 2.57 2.11 1.82
N ALA A 44 1.49 1.66 2.46
CA ALA A 44 1.51 0.46 3.32
C ALA A 44 1.79 -0.83 2.54
N GLN A 45 1.46 -0.89 1.25
CA GLN A 45 1.75 -2.04 0.39
C GLN A 45 3.17 -2.01 -0.19
N LEU A 46 3.75 -0.82 -0.34
CA LEU A 46 5.13 -0.62 -0.83
C LEU A 46 6.17 -0.75 0.28
N GLN A 47 5.83 -0.35 1.51
CA GLN A 47 6.62 -0.62 2.70
C GLN A 47 6.45 -2.11 3.03
N GLN A 48 7.24 -2.93 2.36
CA GLN A 48 7.39 -4.34 2.72
C GLN A 48 7.76 -4.38 4.21
N PRO A 49 6.99 -5.05 5.09
CA PRO A 49 7.48 -5.31 6.43
C PRO A 49 8.77 -6.10 6.23
N GLU A 50 9.90 -5.52 6.64
CA GLU A 50 11.16 -6.25 6.69
C GLU A 50 10.87 -7.55 7.44
N SER A 51 10.92 -8.66 6.72
CA SER A 51 10.69 -9.97 7.30
C SER A 51 11.72 -10.16 8.41
N PRO A 52 11.31 -10.36 9.68
CA PRO A 52 12.23 -10.47 10.80
C PRO A 52 13.11 -11.74 10.76
N ASP A 53 12.96 -12.58 9.73
CA ASP A 53 13.69 -13.85 9.56
C ASP A 53 15.11 -13.71 8.98
N SER A 54 15.57 -12.51 8.63
CA SER A 54 16.91 -12.33 8.04
C SER A 54 18.09 -12.33 9.03
N PHE A 55 17.86 -12.48 10.35
CA PHE A 55 18.92 -12.43 11.37
C PHE A 55 19.22 -13.76 12.09
N SER A 56 18.63 -14.90 11.69
CA SER A 56 18.77 -16.17 12.43
C SER A 56 19.70 -17.22 11.80
N GLN A 57 20.47 -16.89 10.77
CA GLN A 57 21.37 -17.85 10.10
C GLN A 57 22.81 -17.34 9.95
N GLU A 58 23.52 -17.02 11.03
CA GLU A 58 24.99 -16.95 10.96
C GLU A 58 25.71 -17.16 12.31
N VAL A 59 25.33 -18.17 13.11
CA VAL A 59 26.23 -18.70 14.17
C VAL A 59 26.09 -20.22 14.28
N GLU A 60 26.41 -20.93 13.20
CA GLU A 60 26.71 -22.37 13.29
C GLU A 60 27.90 -22.66 12.37
N ILE A 61 29.09 -22.71 12.99
CA ILE A 61 30.39 -23.31 12.62
C ILE A 61 31.47 -22.36 13.15
N VAL A 62 32.28 -22.70 14.15
CA VAL A 62 33.22 -23.81 14.17
C VAL A 62 33.52 -24.20 15.61
N SER A 63 33.35 -25.48 15.92
CA SER A 63 33.99 -26.16 17.04
C SER A 63 35.10 -27.05 16.46
N ASP A 64 36.36 -26.70 16.69
CA ASP A 64 37.51 -27.61 16.88
C ASP A 64 38.58 -26.86 17.70
#